data_AF-A0A1Z9U0M3-F1
#
_entry.id   AF-A0A1Z9U0M3-F1
#
_cell.length_a   1.000
_cell.length_b   1.000
_cell.length_c   1.000
_cell.angle_alpha   90.00
_cell.angle_beta   90.00
_cell.angle_gamma   90.00
#
_symmetry.space_group_name_H-M   'P 1'
#
loop_
_entity.id
_entity.type
_entity.pdbx_description
1 polymer ?
#
loop_
_entity_poly.entity_id
_entity_poly.type
_entity_poly.pdbx_seq_one_letter_code
_entity_poly.pdbx_strand_id
1 'polypeptide(L)'
;MRGGRRRGPPKRAPKNIFSPGAKKEQKKPVHQPPPKVQAIVPPAPITPPKIAGSEKEKKVEKKAIKSKDSMPEITEKTSIEVVEEVIPEKIEEDISKEIITDQILGNKPKKTRGLKQIKKKQDSKSKDLNVQSDRAAALIEQSRKRAMQPVVAKTDTTKKTTKPVVTKRRRNTKTSYQPAARAKRLNRSRHMEYKYEMRKLLVDINVPEEHRSNLLGTIWAKGERKTTNDAKDFLLEKMTEGAIDEDQKSRLEKVIDDYTIRR
;
A
#
# COMPACT_ATOMS: atom_id res chain seq x y z
N MET A 1 -36.25 -20.67 -4.81
CA MET A 1 -35.56 -20.44 -3.51
C MET A 1 -34.14 -19.92 -3.76
N ARG A 2 -33.80 -18.69 -3.38
CA ARG A 2 -32.42 -18.17 -3.45
C ARG A 2 -31.63 -18.68 -2.24
N GLY A 3 -30.54 -19.39 -2.49
CA GLY A 3 -29.65 -19.92 -1.47
C GLY A 3 -29.13 -18.83 -0.53
N GLY A 4 -29.47 -18.95 0.75
CA GLY A 4 -28.99 -18.05 1.79
C GLY A 4 -27.47 -18.13 1.91
N ARG A 5 -26.79 -16.99 1.77
CA ARG A 5 -25.36 -16.90 2.07
C ARG A 5 -25.16 -17.29 3.53
N ARG A 6 -24.45 -18.40 3.77
CA ARG A 6 -24.03 -18.83 5.11
C ARG A 6 -23.25 -17.69 5.75
N ARG A 7 -23.89 -16.94 6.66
CA ARG A 7 -23.21 -15.93 7.46
C ARG A 7 -22.22 -16.67 8.35
N GLY A 8 -20.95 -16.28 8.27
CA GLY A 8 -19.91 -16.85 9.13
C GLY A 8 -20.24 -16.62 10.62
N PRO A 9 -19.61 -17.38 11.52
CA PRO A 9 -19.85 -17.26 12.95
C PRO A 9 -19.60 -15.83 13.45
N PRO A 10 -20.34 -15.38 14.48
CA PRO A 10 -20.23 -14.02 14.99
C PRO A 10 -18.82 -13.74 15.52
N LYS A 11 -18.31 -12.52 15.25
CA LYS A 11 -17.03 -12.06 15.80
C LYS A 11 -17.14 -11.94 17.32
N ARG A 12 -16.08 -12.32 18.02
CA ARG A 12 -16.01 -12.29 19.49
C ARG A 12 -16.08 -10.85 20.00
N ALA A 13 -16.86 -10.62 21.05
CA ALA A 13 -17.01 -9.30 21.67
C ALA A 13 -15.67 -8.74 22.17
N PRO A 14 -15.48 -7.40 22.14
CA PRO A 14 -14.26 -6.77 22.62
C PRO A 14 -14.05 -7.02 24.12
N LYS A 15 -12.78 -7.19 24.52
CA LYS A 15 -12.42 -7.40 25.92
C LYS A 15 -12.78 -6.13 26.72
N ASN A 16 -13.59 -6.27 27.77
CA ASN A 16 -13.94 -5.15 28.64
C ASN A 16 -12.75 -4.78 29.55
N ILE A 17 -12.24 -3.57 29.39
CA ILE A 17 -11.06 -3.04 30.10
C ILE A 17 -11.47 -2.25 31.36
N PHE A 18 -12.77 -1.99 31.55
CA PHE A 18 -13.29 -1.12 32.60
C PHE A 18 -13.85 -1.87 33.82
N SER A 19 -13.83 -3.21 33.83
CA SER A 19 -14.27 -3.98 35.00
C SER A 19 -13.20 -3.98 36.10
N PRO A 20 -13.58 -3.85 37.39
CA PRO A 20 -12.67 -3.67 38.54
C PRO A 20 -12.00 -4.98 38.99
N GLY A 21 -11.54 -5.77 38.02
CA GLY A 21 -10.82 -7.03 38.17
C GLY A 21 -9.97 -7.39 36.95
N ALA A 22 -9.89 -6.50 35.94
CA ALA A 22 -9.10 -6.70 34.73
C ALA A 22 -7.59 -6.55 34.99
N LYS A 23 -7.01 -7.43 35.81
CA LYS A 23 -5.56 -7.61 35.85
C LYS A 23 -5.13 -8.27 34.53
N LYS A 24 -4.07 -7.75 33.92
CA LYS A 24 -3.41 -8.39 32.77
C LYS A 24 -2.95 -9.78 33.21
N GLU A 25 -3.73 -10.82 32.92
CA GLU A 25 -3.24 -12.18 32.96
C GLU A 25 -2.08 -12.27 31.96
N GLN A 26 -0.86 -12.37 32.49
CA GLN A 26 0.30 -12.76 31.71
C GLN A 26 0.02 -14.14 31.17
N LYS A 27 -0.12 -14.26 29.84
CA LYS A 27 -0.22 -15.56 29.18
C LYS A 27 1.01 -16.37 29.60
N LYS A 28 0.81 -17.47 30.34
CA LYS A 28 1.83 -18.51 30.46
C LYS A 28 2.18 -18.95 29.03
N PRO A 29 3.46 -19.10 28.66
CA PRO A 29 3.81 -19.59 27.34
C PRO A 29 3.29 -21.02 27.22
N VAL A 30 2.30 -21.21 26.36
CA VAL A 30 1.89 -22.54 25.92
C VAL A 30 3.09 -23.12 25.19
N HIS A 31 3.67 -24.19 25.73
CA HIS A 31 4.75 -24.94 25.10
C HIS A 31 4.19 -25.52 23.80
N GLN A 32 4.54 -24.90 22.66
CA GLN A 32 4.26 -25.50 21.36
C GLN A 32 5.28 -26.63 21.16
N PRO A 33 4.85 -27.85 20.79
CA PRO A 33 5.79 -28.88 20.39
C PRO A 33 6.61 -28.38 19.20
N PRO A 34 7.90 -28.73 19.11
CA PRO A 34 8.74 -28.30 17.99
C PRO A 34 8.11 -28.74 16.67
N PRO A 35 8.21 -27.93 15.60
CA PRO A 35 7.71 -28.32 14.29
C PRO A 35 8.41 -29.61 13.87
N LYS A 36 7.62 -30.64 13.55
CA LYS A 36 8.11 -31.89 12.97
C LYS A 36 8.85 -31.53 11.69
N VAL A 37 10.17 -31.70 11.70
CA VAL A 37 11.01 -31.58 10.51
C VAL A 37 10.56 -32.70 9.58
N GLN A 38 9.80 -32.36 8.54
CA GLN A 38 9.54 -33.30 7.45
C GLN A 38 10.87 -33.46 6.72
N ALA A 39 11.36 -34.70 6.64
CA ALA A 39 12.52 -35.03 5.82
C ALA A 39 12.23 -34.60 4.39
N ILE A 40 13.06 -33.72 3.84
CA ILE A 40 13.01 -33.33 2.44
C ILE A 40 13.42 -34.56 1.65
N VAL A 41 12.43 -35.27 1.10
CA VAL A 41 12.67 -36.35 0.15
C VAL A 41 13.27 -35.69 -1.10
N PRO A 42 14.40 -36.19 -1.64
CA PRO A 42 14.95 -35.65 -2.88
C PRO A 42 13.92 -35.76 -4.01
N PRO A 43 13.83 -34.76 -4.91
CA PRO A 43 12.91 -34.84 -6.04
C PRO A 43 13.26 -36.05 -6.90
N ALA A 44 12.25 -36.86 -7.23
CA ALA A 44 12.41 -37.98 -8.14
C ALA A 44 12.90 -37.47 -9.53
N PRO A 45 13.78 -38.22 -10.21
CA PRO A 45 14.26 -37.84 -11.53
C PRO A 45 13.08 -37.77 -12.50
N ILE A 46 12.90 -36.60 -13.12
CA ILE A 46 11.90 -36.36 -14.15
C ILE A 46 12.37 -37.08 -15.41
N THR A 47 11.67 -38.13 -15.83
CA THR A 47 11.87 -38.74 -17.14
C THR A 47 11.34 -37.80 -18.23
N PRO A 48 12.03 -37.68 -19.37
CA PRO A 48 11.59 -36.80 -20.45
C PRO A 48 10.25 -37.28 -21.03
N PRO A 49 9.37 -36.35 -21.47
CA PRO A 49 8.10 -36.71 -22.09
C PRO A 49 8.34 -37.52 -23.35
N LYS A 50 7.57 -38.60 -23.49
CA LYS A 50 7.59 -39.50 -24.64
C LYS A 50 7.10 -38.71 -25.87
N ILE A 51 8.02 -38.44 -26.79
CA ILE A 51 7.73 -37.80 -28.07
C ILE A 51 6.71 -38.67 -28.82
N ALA A 52 5.58 -38.06 -29.19
CA ALA A 52 4.58 -38.67 -30.03
C ALA A 52 5.07 -38.62 -31.48
N GLY A 53 5.48 -39.76 -32.02
CA GLY A 53 5.92 -39.88 -33.42
C GLY A 53 6.87 -41.03 -33.69
N SER A 54 6.40 -42.27 -33.54
CA SER A 54 6.95 -43.40 -34.30
C SER A 54 5.88 -44.46 -34.49
N GLU A 55 5.66 -44.80 -35.74
CA GLU A 55 4.64 -45.66 -36.34
C GLU A 55 4.43 -47.00 -35.64
N LYS A 56 3.16 -47.46 -35.62
CA LYS A 56 2.77 -48.85 -35.90
C LYS A 56 1.25 -49.00 -36.05
N GLU A 57 0.89 -49.95 -36.89
CA GLU A 57 -0.31 -50.10 -37.72
C GLU A 57 -1.60 -50.59 -37.03
N LYS A 58 -2.73 -50.36 -37.75
CA LYS A 58 -4.04 -51.08 -37.74
C LYS A 58 -4.83 -51.02 -36.42
N LYS A 59 -6.14 -50.72 -36.38
CA LYS A 59 -7.26 -51.31 -37.15
C LYS A 59 -8.57 -50.51 -36.94
N VAL A 60 -9.24 -50.14 -38.04
CA VAL A 60 -10.70 -50.10 -38.32
C VAL A 60 -11.69 -49.85 -37.16
N GLU A 61 -12.44 -48.75 -37.21
CA GLU A 61 -13.91 -48.75 -37.44
C GLU A 61 -14.48 -47.33 -37.68
N LYS A 62 -15.66 -47.29 -38.31
CA LYS A 62 -16.13 -46.27 -39.25
C LYS A 62 -17.19 -45.33 -38.64
N LYS A 63 -17.46 -44.24 -39.40
CA LYS A 63 -18.67 -43.37 -39.45
C LYS A 63 -18.77 -42.31 -38.33
N ALA A 64 -19.17 -41.05 -38.56
CA ALA A 64 -19.72 -40.37 -39.73
C ALA A 64 -19.91 -38.86 -39.43
N ILE A 65 -19.62 -38.03 -40.45
CA ILE A 65 -20.43 -36.90 -40.97
C ILE A 65 -20.40 -35.49 -40.29
N LYS A 66 -19.85 -34.55 -41.10
CA LYS A 66 -20.23 -33.13 -41.43
C LYS A 66 -20.35 -32.11 -40.28
N SER A 67 -19.52 -31.07 -40.22
CA SER A 67 -19.40 -29.89 -41.12
C SER A 67 -20.65 -28.99 -41.15
N LYS A 68 -20.45 -27.73 -40.71
CA LYS A 68 -20.86 -26.50 -41.42
C LYS A 68 -20.44 -25.24 -40.64
N ASP A 69 -19.62 -24.44 -41.30
CA ASP A 69 -19.47 -23.00 -41.12
C ASP A 69 -20.80 -22.27 -41.28
N SER A 70 -20.92 -21.11 -40.62
CA SER A 70 -21.57 -19.93 -41.20
C SER A 70 -21.23 -18.67 -40.38
N MET A 71 -20.49 -17.75 -41.02
CA MET A 71 -20.66 -16.31 -40.80
C MET A 71 -22.07 -15.88 -41.19
N PRO A 72 -22.52 -14.72 -40.72
CA PRO A 72 -22.85 -13.68 -41.70
C PRO A 72 -22.33 -12.27 -41.35
N GLU A 73 -22.17 -11.51 -42.42
CA GLU A 73 -21.72 -10.13 -42.52
C GLU A 73 -22.91 -9.23 -42.98
N ILE A 74 -22.75 -7.91 -42.79
CA ILE A 74 -23.35 -6.74 -43.48
C ILE A 74 -24.68 -6.13 -42.97
N THR A 75 -24.60 -4.84 -42.56
CA THR A 75 -25.36 -3.63 -43.05
C THR A 75 -25.40 -2.57 -41.93
N GLU A 76 -24.58 -1.51 -41.99
CA GLU A 76 -24.75 -0.18 -42.61
C GLU A 76 -25.79 0.80 -41.99
N LYS A 77 -25.27 1.98 -41.59
CA LYS A 77 -25.86 3.33 -41.54
C LYS A 77 -26.87 3.69 -40.44
N THR A 78 -26.48 4.64 -39.58
CA THR A 78 -27.29 5.84 -39.28
C THR A 78 -26.46 6.90 -38.53
N SER A 79 -26.36 8.05 -39.17
CA SER A 79 -25.92 9.35 -38.67
C SER A 79 -26.86 9.87 -37.58
N ILE A 80 -26.32 10.44 -36.50
CA ILE A 80 -27.09 11.18 -35.50
C ILE A 80 -26.51 12.58 -35.39
N GLU A 81 -27.42 13.53 -35.55
CA GLU A 81 -27.22 14.97 -35.69
C GLU A 81 -26.66 15.64 -34.44
N VAL A 82 -25.87 16.68 -34.71
CA VAL A 82 -25.43 17.72 -33.79
C VAL A 82 -26.65 18.60 -33.48
N VAL A 83 -27.10 18.60 -32.22
CA VAL A 83 -28.02 19.62 -31.70
C VAL A 83 -27.17 20.65 -30.98
N GLU A 84 -27.03 21.79 -31.63
CA GLU A 84 -26.45 23.02 -31.13
C GLU A 84 -27.50 23.72 -30.25
N GLU A 85 -27.46 23.51 -28.93
CA GLU A 85 -28.26 24.30 -27.98
C GLU A 85 -27.44 25.50 -27.51
N VAL A 86 -27.86 26.67 -28.00
CA VAL A 86 -27.38 28.00 -27.63
C VAL A 86 -27.81 28.31 -26.18
N ILE A 87 -26.85 28.43 -25.28
CA ILE A 87 -27.03 28.88 -23.89
C ILE A 87 -26.36 30.26 -23.75
N PRO A 88 -27.00 31.27 -23.11
CA PRO A 88 -26.52 32.65 -23.13
C PRO A 88 -25.20 32.86 -22.35
N GLU A 89 -24.16 33.31 -23.06
CA GLU A 89 -22.78 33.56 -22.61
C GLU A 89 -22.63 34.55 -21.42
N LYS A 90 -23.67 35.32 -21.08
CA LYS A 90 -23.59 36.36 -20.05
C LYS A 90 -23.65 35.87 -18.60
N ILE A 91 -24.02 34.60 -18.36
CA ILE A 91 -24.14 34.07 -16.99
C ILE A 91 -22.86 33.33 -16.55
N GLU A 92 -22.06 32.81 -17.49
CA GLU A 92 -20.87 32.00 -17.18
C GLU A 92 -19.66 32.85 -16.74
N GLU A 93 -19.56 34.09 -17.23
CA GLU A 93 -18.48 35.00 -16.85
C GLU A 93 -18.52 35.45 -15.39
N ASP A 94 -19.72 35.60 -14.82
CA ASP A 94 -19.87 36.04 -13.43
C ASP A 94 -19.60 34.89 -12.45
N ILE A 95 -20.05 33.68 -12.80
CA ILE A 95 -19.77 32.47 -12.01
C ILE A 95 -18.27 32.15 -12.02
N SER A 96 -17.59 32.30 -13.16
CA SER A 96 -16.14 32.06 -13.26
C SER A 96 -15.32 33.10 -12.50
N LYS A 97 -15.70 34.38 -12.51
CA LYS A 97 -15.05 35.43 -11.70
C LYS A 97 -15.22 35.16 -10.20
N GLU A 98 -16.41 34.76 -9.74
CA GLU A 98 -16.62 34.38 -8.34
C GLU A 98 -15.78 33.16 -7.93
N ILE A 99 -15.75 32.10 -8.75
CA ILE A 99 -14.95 30.90 -8.48
C ILE A 99 -13.44 31.22 -8.41
N ILE A 100 -12.94 32.06 -9.32
CA ILE A 100 -11.54 32.46 -9.36
C ILE A 100 -11.18 33.28 -8.10
N THR A 101 -12.06 34.19 -7.66
CA THR A 101 -11.81 34.94 -6.42
C THR A 101 -11.79 34.05 -5.18
N ASP A 102 -12.68 33.05 -5.12
CA ASP A 102 -12.74 32.08 -4.01
C ASP A 102 -11.50 31.18 -3.96
N GLN A 103 -10.95 30.81 -5.12
CA GLN A 103 -9.79 29.92 -5.24
C GLN A 103 -8.46 30.65 -5.01
N ILE A 104 -8.35 31.92 -5.39
CA ILE A 104 -7.12 32.72 -5.26
C ILE A 104 -7.03 33.41 -3.89
N LEU A 105 -8.11 34.00 -3.39
CA LEU A 105 -8.06 34.82 -2.17
C LEU A 105 -8.35 34.02 -0.89
N GLY A 106 -8.94 32.83 -0.98
CA GLY A 106 -9.03 31.91 0.14
C GLY A 106 -9.72 32.49 1.40
N ASN A 107 -10.66 33.42 1.23
CA ASN A 107 -11.26 34.21 2.30
C ASN A 107 -12.22 33.44 3.23
N LYS A 108 -12.36 32.11 3.08
CA LYS A 108 -13.18 31.29 3.97
C LYS A 108 -12.38 30.93 5.22
N PRO A 109 -12.74 31.43 6.42
CA PRO A 109 -12.03 31.09 7.64
C PRO A 109 -12.10 29.58 7.87
N LYS A 110 -10.94 28.91 7.85
CA LYS A 110 -10.84 27.47 8.09
C LYS A 110 -11.43 27.16 9.46
N LYS A 111 -12.34 26.20 9.55
CA LYS A 111 -12.85 25.67 10.82
C LYS A 111 -11.64 25.14 11.61
N THR A 112 -11.23 25.85 12.66
CA THR A 112 -10.11 25.43 13.49
C THR A 112 -10.53 24.16 14.23
N ARG A 113 -9.84 23.04 13.96
CA ARG A 113 -10.09 21.77 14.64
C ARG A 113 -9.33 21.76 15.96
N GLY A 114 -9.75 22.62 16.89
CA GLY A 114 -9.15 22.73 18.22
C GLY A 114 -9.49 24.03 18.94
N LEU A 115 -9.99 23.89 20.17
CA LEU A 115 -10.13 24.87 21.24
C LEU A 115 -10.73 26.25 20.85
N LYS A 116 -12.04 26.41 21.06
CA LYS A 116 -12.68 27.74 21.09
C LYS A 116 -12.13 28.51 22.30
N GLN A 117 -11.63 29.71 22.10
CA GLN A 117 -11.23 30.60 23.19
C GLN A 117 -12.49 31.01 23.98
N ILE A 118 -12.64 30.45 25.17
CA ILE A 118 -13.68 30.84 26.12
C ILE A 118 -13.26 32.21 26.67
N LYS A 119 -14.06 33.25 26.40
CA LYS A 119 -13.88 34.55 27.05
C LYS A 119 -14.06 34.34 28.56
N LYS A 120 -13.02 34.60 29.36
CA LYS A 120 -13.06 34.50 30.82
C LYS A 120 -14.13 35.47 31.35
N LYS A 121 -15.18 34.93 31.97
CA LYS A 121 -15.99 35.69 32.91
C LYS A 121 -15.17 35.87 34.18
N GLN A 122 -14.97 37.11 34.60
CA GLN A 122 -14.39 37.43 35.89
C GLN A 122 -15.49 37.22 36.94
N ASP A 123 -15.49 36.05 37.57
CA ASP A 123 -16.26 35.85 38.79
C ASP A 123 -15.36 36.23 39.97
N SER A 124 -15.57 37.43 40.50
CA SER A 124 -15.12 37.82 41.82
C SER A 124 -15.91 37.02 42.86
N LYS A 125 -15.28 36.02 43.48
CA LYS A 125 -15.81 35.40 44.69
C LYS A 125 -14.71 35.06 45.68
N SER A 126 -14.82 35.76 46.82
CA SER A 126 -14.36 35.46 48.17
C SER A 126 -13.08 34.64 48.36
N LYS A 127 -12.11 35.27 49.04
CA LYS A 127 -11.09 34.58 49.83
C LYS A 127 -11.83 33.74 50.89
N ASP A 128 -12.02 32.47 50.61
CA ASP A 128 -12.56 31.54 51.60
C ASP A 128 -11.52 31.37 52.71
N LEU A 129 -11.94 31.71 53.92
CA LEU A 129 -11.18 31.52 55.14
C LEU A 129 -10.80 30.03 55.24
N ASN A 130 -9.52 29.78 55.42
CA ASN A 130 -8.88 28.48 55.48
C ASN A 130 -9.41 27.66 56.67
N VAL A 131 -10.58 27.02 56.53
CA VAL A 131 -11.08 26.01 57.47
C VAL A 131 -10.41 24.68 57.14
N GLN A 132 -9.10 24.60 57.38
CA GLN A 132 -8.42 23.31 57.46
C GLN A 132 -8.70 22.69 58.82
N SER A 133 -9.05 21.40 58.84
CA SER A 133 -9.26 20.66 60.10
C SER A 133 -7.99 20.70 60.95
N ASP A 134 -8.13 20.67 62.28
CA ASP A 134 -6.99 20.73 63.23
C ASP A 134 -5.92 19.68 62.90
N ARG A 135 -6.35 18.50 62.41
CA ARG A 135 -5.45 17.44 61.94
C ARG A 135 -4.64 17.84 60.71
N ALA A 136 -5.25 18.55 59.76
CA ALA A 136 -4.55 19.02 58.57
C ALA A 136 -3.53 20.11 58.92
N ALA A 137 -3.88 21.02 59.82
CA ALA A 137 -2.96 22.04 60.32
C ALA A 137 -1.74 21.42 61.01
N ALA A 138 -1.95 20.44 61.89
CA ALA A 138 -0.88 19.71 62.58
C ALA A 138 0.07 18.98 61.61
N LEU A 139 -0.48 18.40 60.53
CA LEU A 139 0.31 17.66 59.53
C LEU A 139 1.19 18.59 58.68
N ILE A 140 0.71 19.80 58.39
CA ILE A 140 1.48 20.85 57.71
C ILE A 140 2.61 21.36 58.63
N GLU A 141 2.32 21.59 59.90
CA GLU A 141 3.32 22.03 60.87
C GLU A 141 4.42 20.98 61.09
N GLN A 142 4.05 19.70 61.18
CA GLN A 142 5.01 18.59 61.29
C GLN A 142 5.93 18.50 60.06
N SER A 143 5.38 18.64 58.85
CA SER A 143 6.19 18.68 57.63
C SER A 143 7.13 19.88 57.59
N ARG A 144 6.68 21.06 58.04
CA ARG A 144 7.56 22.25 58.15
C ARG A 144 8.69 22.03 59.15
N LYS A 145 8.39 21.47 60.33
CA LYS A 145 9.41 21.15 61.35
C LYS A 145 10.44 20.14 60.84
N ARG A 146 10.02 19.13 60.07
CA ARG A 146 10.93 18.17 59.43
C ARG A 146 11.82 18.83 58.38
N ALA A 147 11.26 19.75 57.58
CA ALA A 147 12.01 20.46 56.54
C ALA A 147 13.04 21.47 57.11
N MET A 148 12.75 22.04 58.28
CA MET A 148 13.64 22.99 58.96
C MET A 148 14.79 22.33 59.75
N GLN A 149 14.75 21.01 59.94
CA GLN A 149 15.87 20.29 60.55
C GLN A 149 17.03 20.23 59.55
N PRO A 150 18.22 20.78 59.86
CA PRO A 150 19.38 20.68 58.99
C PRO A 150 19.72 19.19 58.83
N VAL A 151 19.81 18.72 57.59
CA VAL A 151 20.23 17.36 57.28
C VAL A 151 21.67 17.22 57.74
N VAL A 152 21.88 16.73 58.96
CA VAL A 152 23.19 16.35 59.47
C VAL A 152 23.67 15.24 58.54
N ALA A 153 24.57 15.59 57.62
CA ALA A 153 25.22 14.65 56.74
C ALA A 153 26.02 13.68 57.61
N LYS A 154 25.38 12.57 58.01
CA LYS A 154 26.10 11.41 58.55
C LYS A 154 26.91 10.85 57.40
N THR A 155 28.16 11.28 57.36
CA THR A 155 29.24 10.73 56.54
C THR A 155 29.60 9.35 57.05
N ASP A 156 28.74 8.37 56.81
CA ASP A 156 29.10 6.95 56.86
C ASP A 156 28.75 6.33 55.51
N THR A 157 29.40 6.84 54.46
CA THR A 157 29.49 6.14 53.19
C THR A 157 30.43 4.94 53.38
N THR A 158 29.93 3.88 54.02
CA THR A 158 30.42 2.54 53.69
C THR A 158 30.06 2.34 52.22
N LYS A 159 31.04 2.55 51.34
CA LYS A 159 30.94 2.31 49.91
C LYS A 159 30.68 0.82 49.72
N LYS A 160 29.40 0.41 49.78
CA LYS A 160 28.97 -0.88 49.25
C LYS A 160 29.33 -0.84 47.77
N THR A 161 30.36 -1.58 47.39
CA THR A 161 30.75 -1.83 46.01
C THR A 161 29.58 -2.53 45.33
N THR A 162 28.66 -1.74 44.79
CA THR A 162 27.60 -2.23 43.92
C THR A 162 28.28 -2.82 42.70
N LYS A 163 28.37 -4.15 42.65
CA LYS A 163 28.84 -4.88 41.47
C LYS A 163 28.08 -4.31 40.26
N PRO A 164 28.77 -3.96 39.16
CA PRO A 164 28.09 -3.39 38.01
C PRO A 164 27.01 -4.37 37.57
N VAL A 165 25.76 -3.93 37.58
CA VAL A 165 24.64 -4.72 37.05
C VAL A 165 24.99 -5.02 35.60
N VAL A 166 25.34 -6.27 35.32
CA VAL A 166 25.64 -6.75 33.97
C VAL A 166 24.33 -6.69 33.20
N THR A 167 24.04 -5.53 32.62
CA THR A 167 22.95 -5.39 31.66
C THR A 167 23.35 -6.24 30.47
N LYS A 168 22.77 -7.44 30.36
CA LYS A 168 22.95 -8.32 29.21
C LYS A 168 22.69 -7.49 27.96
N ARG A 169 23.75 -7.17 27.20
CA ARG A 169 23.63 -6.49 25.90
C ARG A 169 22.63 -7.30 25.10
N ARG A 170 21.49 -6.67 24.73
CA ARG A 170 20.50 -7.32 23.87
C ARG A 170 21.24 -7.75 22.61
N ARG A 171 21.23 -9.05 22.32
CA ARG A 171 21.86 -9.57 21.09
C ARG A 171 21.18 -8.86 19.94
N ASN A 172 21.96 -8.19 19.10
CA ASN A 172 21.46 -7.64 17.85
C ASN A 172 21.01 -8.84 17.01
N THR A 173 19.71 -9.15 17.02
CA THR A 173 19.14 -10.17 16.16
C THR A 173 19.42 -9.72 14.74
N LYS A 174 20.42 -10.35 14.10
CA LYS A 174 20.68 -10.19 12.67
C LYS A 174 19.36 -10.50 11.98
N THR A 175 18.68 -9.46 11.55
CA THR A 175 17.45 -9.58 10.80
C THR A 175 17.83 -10.30 9.51
N SER A 176 17.17 -11.41 9.20
CA SER A 176 17.37 -12.16 7.96
C SER A 176 16.98 -11.36 6.71
N TYR A 177 16.48 -10.13 6.90
CA TYR A 177 16.18 -9.20 5.82
C TYR A 177 17.45 -8.88 5.04
N GLN A 178 17.58 -9.51 3.88
CA GLN A 178 18.45 -9.05 2.83
C GLN A 178 17.67 -8.02 2.00
N PRO A 179 18.10 -6.75 1.97
CA PRO A 179 17.46 -5.77 1.11
C PRO A 179 17.54 -6.24 -0.34
N ALA A 180 16.42 -6.17 -1.05
CA ALA A 180 16.34 -6.56 -2.45
C ALA A 180 17.35 -5.76 -3.28
N ALA A 181 17.92 -6.40 -4.31
CA ALA A 181 18.85 -5.75 -5.23
C ALA A 181 18.23 -4.48 -5.83
N ARG A 182 18.99 -3.38 -5.75
CA ARG A 182 18.65 -2.05 -6.28
C ARG A 182 18.80 -2.02 -7.81
N ALA A 183 17.93 -2.75 -8.48
CA ALA A 183 17.83 -2.74 -9.93
C ALA A 183 17.01 -1.54 -10.42
N LYS A 184 17.37 -1.01 -11.59
CA LYS A 184 16.60 0.03 -12.28
C LYS A 184 15.21 -0.51 -12.64
N ARG A 185 14.18 0.27 -12.33
CA ARG A 185 12.77 -0.08 -12.53
C ARG A 185 11.99 1.12 -13.04
N LEU A 186 10.91 0.84 -13.75
CA LEU A 186 10.00 1.88 -14.22
C LEU A 186 9.27 2.52 -13.04
N ASN A 187 9.05 3.83 -13.08
CA ASN A 187 8.41 4.53 -11.98
C ASN A 187 6.90 4.26 -11.92
N ARG A 188 6.48 3.43 -10.95
CA ARG A 188 5.07 3.11 -10.70
C ARG A 188 4.17 4.35 -10.53
N SER A 189 4.65 5.43 -9.91
CA SER A 189 3.81 6.61 -9.69
C SER A 189 3.42 7.30 -11.00
N ARG A 190 4.28 7.23 -12.02
CA ARG A 190 4.11 7.86 -13.34
C ARG A 190 3.47 6.94 -14.38
N HIS A 191 2.82 5.85 -13.96
CA HIS A 191 2.26 4.87 -14.89
C HIS A 191 1.22 5.44 -15.88
N MET A 192 0.48 6.48 -15.48
CA MET A 192 -0.49 7.13 -16.36
C MET A 192 0.20 7.99 -17.43
N GLU A 193 1.18 8.80 -17.05
CA GLU A 193 2.00 9.60 -17.97
C GLU A 193 2.65 8.69 -19.02
N TYR A 194 3.35 7.66 -18.55
CA TYR A 194 3.94 6.62 -19.40
C TYR A 194 2.90 5.99 -20.35
N LYS A 195 1.70 5.65 -19.86
CA LYS A 195 0.67 5.01 -20.68
C LYS A 195 0.20 5.91 -21.81
N TYR A 196 0.07 7.21 -21.58
CA TYR A 196 -0.35 8.16 -22.61
C TYR A 196 0.75 8.40 -23.63
N GLU A 197 1.98 8.63 -23.18
CA GLU A 197 3.11 8.85 -24.08
C GLU A 197 3.41 7.61 -24.92
N MET A 198 3.44 6.44 -24.30
CA MET A 198 3.67 5.19 -25.00
C MET A 198 2.56 4.88 -26.00
N ARG A 199 1.28 5.13 -25.65
CA ARG A 199 0.17 4.96 -26.59
C ARG A 199 0.29 5.90 -27.78
N LYS A 200 0.59 7.18 -27.53
CA LYS A 200 0.79 8.18 -28.59
C LYS A 200 1.95 7.75 -29.50
N LEU A 201 3.08 7.38 -28.91
CA LEU A 201 4.27 6.95 -29.64
C LEU A 201 4.02 5.71 -30.51
N LEU A 202 3.27 4.73 -30.01
CA LEU A 202 2.92 3.53 -30.78
C LEU A 202 2.08 3.84 -32.04
N VAL A 203 1.26 4.90 -31.99
CA VAL A 203 0.52 5.41 -33.15
C VAL A 203 1.46 6.17 -34.09
N ASP A 204 2.29 7.08 -33.55
CA ASP A 204 3.22 7.91 -34.34
C ASP A 204 4.26 7.09 -35.11
N ILE A 205 4.67 5.94 -34.56
CA ILE A 205 5.64 5.02 -35.18
C ILE A 205 4.93 4.02 -36.14
N ASN A 206 3.61 4.05 -36.23
CA ASN A 206 2.80 3.19 -37.07
C ASN A 206 2.95 1.68 -36.76
N VAL A 207 3.01 1.33 -35.46
CA VAL A 207 3.02 -0.07 -35.03
C VAL A 207 1.66 -0.71 -35.36
N PRO A 208 1.59 -1.97 -35.83
CA PRO A 208 0.34 -2.67 -36.10
C PRO A 208 -0.60 -2.67 -34.89
N GLU A 209 -1.88 -2.34 -35.10
CA GLU A 209 -2.85 -2.16 -34.01
C GLU A 209 -2.98 -3.40 -33.11
N GLU A 210 -2.87 -4.59 -33.71
CA GLU A 210 -2.87 -5.90 -33.05
C GLU A 210 -1.84 -6.01 -31.92
N HIS A 211 -0.68 -5.38 -32.09
CA HIS A 211 0.44 -5.48 -31.15
C HIS A 211 0.47 -4.32 -30.13
N ARG A 212 -0.21 -3.20 -30.39
CA ARG A 212 -0.14 -1.98 -29.54
C ARG A 212 -0.54 -2.25 -28.09
N SER A 213 -1.67 -2.91 -27.88
CA SER A 213 -2.19 -3.20 -26.54
C SER A 213 -1.30 -4.19 -25.79
N ASN A 214 -0.78 -5.20 -26.50
CA ASN A 214 0.13 -6.19 -25.93
C ASN A 214 1.43 -5.53 -25.49
N LEU A 215 2.09 -4.77 -26.38
CA LEU A 215 3.33 -4.03 -26.09
C LEU A 215 3.13 -3.09 -24.90
N LEU A 216 2.10 -2.25 -24.92
CA LEU A 216 1.83 -1.28 -23.86
C LEU A 216 1.70 -1.94 -22.47
N GLY A 217 0.90 -3.01 -22.38
CA GLY A 217 0.61 -3.68 -21.11
C GLY A 217 1.80 -4.50 -20.58
N THR A 218 2.48 -5.22 -21.46
CA THR A 218 3.57 -6.12 -21.08
C THR A 218 4.86 -5.37 -20.76
N ILE A 219 5.20 -4.32 -21.51
CA ILE A 219 6.35 -3.45 -21.20
C ILE A 219 6.17 -2.82 -19.81
N TRP A 220 4.97 -2.31 -19.52
CA TRP A 220 4.67 -1.77 -18.19
C TRP A 220 4.84 -2.81 -17.10
N ALA A 221 4.24 -4.00 -17.28
CA ALA A 221 4.29 -5.05 -16.28
C ALA A 221 5.72 -5.57 -16.04
N LYS A 222 6.51 -5.80 -17.09
CA LYS A 222 7.90 -6.26 -16.99
C LYS A 222 8.79 -5.16 -16.39
N GLY A 223 8.68 -3.92 -16.87
CA GLY A 223 9.49 -2.78 -16.43
C GLY A 223 9.27 -2.37 -14.98
N GLU A 224 8.03 -2.42 -14.49
CA GLU A 224 7.70 -2.08 -13.10
C GLU A 224 7.99 -3.21 -12.12
N ARG A 225 7.56 -4.45 -12.44
CA ARG A 225 7.65 -5.59 -11.50
C ARG A 225 9.02 -6.24 -11.49
N LYS A 226 9.64 -6.37 -12.67
CA LYS A 226 10.93 -7.05 -12.82
C LYS A 226 12.05 -6.01 -12.85
N THR A 227 12.53 -5.65 -14.03
CA THR A 227 13.54 -4.61 -14.24
C THR A 227 13.30 -3.92 -15.57
N THR A 228 13.95 -2.79 -15.78
CA THR A 228 13.90 -2.09 -17.08
C THR A 228 14.61 -2.88 -18.17
N ASN A 229 15.63 -3.67 -17.83
CA ASN A 229 16.31 -4.54 -18.80
C ASN A 229 15.36 -5.63 -19.31
N ASP A 230 14.57 -6.26 -18.42
CA ASP A 230 13.55 -7.25 -18.84
C ASP A 230 12.51 -6.66 -19.81
N ALA A 231 12.25 -5.35 -19.74
CA ALA A 231 11.37 -4.67 -20.68
C ALA A 231 12.05 -4.43 -22.04
N LYS A 232 13.35 -4.12 -22.06
CA LYS A 232 14.15 -4.03 -23.30
C LYS A 232 14.33 -5.39 -23.96
N ASP A 233 14.57 -6.44 -23.18
CA ASP A 233 14.67 -7.82 -23.68
C ASP A 233 13.36 -8.26 -24.34
N PHE A 234 12.22 -7.80 -23.83
CA PHE A 234 10.93 -8.04 -24.47
C PHE A 234 10.74 -7.30 -25.79
N LEU A 235 11.26 -6.08 -25.92
CA LEU A 235 11.26 -5.39 -27.21
C LEU A 235 12.15 -6.12 -28.22
N LEU A 236 13.31 -6.62 -27.78
CA LEU A 236 14.18 -7.46 -28.60
C LEU A 236 13.45 -8.73 -29.07
N GLU A 237 12.76 -9.43 -28.17
CA GLU A 237 11.92 -10.60 -28.47
C GLU A 237 10.86 -10.26 -29.54
N LYS A 238 10.15 -9.14 -29.38
CA LYS A 238 9.12 -8.70 -30.33
C LYS A 238 9.67 -8.25 -31.68
N MET A 239 10.88 -7.69 -31.69
CA MET A 239 11.59 -7.37 -32.93
C MET A 239 12.00 -8.66 -33.66
N THR A 240 12.51 -9.67 -32.95
CA THR A 240 12.88 -10.96 -33.56
C THR A 240 11.67 -11.75 -34.08
N GLU A 241 10.50 -11.57 -33.45
CA GLU A 241 9.23 -12.11 -33.95
C GLU A 241 8.71 -11.37 -35.21
N GLY A 242 9.27 -10.21 -35.55
CA GLY A 242 8.80 -9.38 -36.66
C GLY A 242 7.59 -8.50 -36.34
N ALA A 243 7.27 -8.30 -35.05
CA ALA A 243 6.15 -7.45 -34.63
C ALA A 243 6.48 -5.95 -34.67
N ILE A 244 7.78 -5.60 -34.59
CA ILE A 244 8.29 -4.22 -34.61
C ILE A 244 9.65 -4.16 -35.35
N ASP A 245 9.96 -3.00 -35.94
CA ASP A 245 11.28 -2.75 -36.54
C ASP A 245 12.31 -2.23 -35.51
N GLU A 246 13.59 -2.27 -35.87
CA GLU A 246 14.68 -1.78 -35.02
C GLU A 246 14.53 -0.28 -34.68
N ASP A 247 14.11 0.54 -35.66
CA ASP A 247 13.85 1.97 -35.45
C ASP A 247 12.72 2.20 -34.44
N GLN A 248 11.68 1.36 -34.51
CA GLN A 248 10.55 1.41 -33.59
C GLN A 248 11.00 1.04 -32.17
N LYS A 249 11.74 -0.06 -32.05
CA LYS A 249 12.34 -0.51 -30.78
C LYS A 249 13.20 0.59 -30.15
N SER A 250 14.10 1.21 -30.91
CA SER A 250 14.97 2.28 -30.41
C SER A 250 14.19 3.45 -29.81
N ARG A 251 13.09 3.87 -30.46
CA ARG A 251 12.22 4.94 -29.93
C ARG A 251 11.47 4.51 -28.67
N LEU A 252 10.99 3.26 -28.61
CA LEU A 252 10.31 2.72 -27.43
C LEU A 252 11.26 2.62 -26.23
N GLU A 253 12.52 2.24 -26.45
CA GLU A 253 13.54 2.19 -25.41
C GLU A 253 13.81 3.56 -24.77
N LYS A 254 13.82 4.65 -25.56
CA LYS A 254 14.00 6.00 -25.04
C LYS A 254 12.93 6.37 -24.02
N VAL A 255 11.66 6.11 -24.34
CA VAL A 255 10.55 6.35 -23.40
C VAL A 255 10.70 5.48 -22.15
N ILE A 256 11.08 4.21 -22.29
CA ILE A 256 11.32 3.35 -21.11
C ILE A 256 12.41 3.95 -20.21
N ASP A 257 13.50 4.44 -20.79
CA ASP A 257 14.61 5.03 -20.05
C ASP A 257 14.21 6.35 -19.36
N ASP A 258 13.38 7.19 -19.99
CA ASP A 258 12.89 8.46 -19.42
C ASP A 258 12.02 8.24 -18.17
N TYR A 259 11.24 7.15 -18.15
CA TYR A 259 10.41 6.77 -17.00
C TYR A 259 11.10 5.84 -16.00
N THR A 260 12.37 5.52 -16.23
CA THR A 260 13.16 4.67 -15.36
C THR A 260 13.72 5.45 -14.18
N ILE A 261 13.59 4.90 -12.97
CA ILE A 261 14.21 5.46 -11.76
C ILE A 261 15.16 4.44 -11.15
N ARG A 262 16.25 4.96 -10.60
CA ARG A 262 17.20 4.19 -9.79
C ARG A 262 16.66 4.12 -8.35
N ARG A 263 16.27 2.92 -7.90
CA ARG A 263 15.64 2.67 -6.59
C ARG A 263 16.56 1.89 -5.67
#